data_AF-A0A3D0USQ5-F1
#
_entry.id   AF-A0A3D0USQ5-F1
#
_cell.length_a   1.000
_cell.length_b   1.000
_cell.length_c   1.000
_cell.angle_alpha   90.00
_cell.angle_beta   90.00
_cell.angle_gamma   90.00
#
_symmetry.space_group_name_H-M   'P 1'
#
loop_
_entity.id
_entity.type
_entity.pdbx_description
1 polymer ?
#
loop_
_entity_poly.entity_id
_entity_poly.type
_entity_poly.pdbx_seq_one_letter_code
_entity_poly.pdbx_strand_id
1 'polypeptide(L)'
;MGKDINIGNNVLTVIGVMKSKGTQSFGNADSTVFIPITSAQQRLFGTKYLSSIGVSVTTTELIDSTKEEIDQLLRKRFNIADDEDENFTIASQADAISTISEITGTMKLFL
;
A
#
# COMPACT_ATOMS: atom_id res chain seq x y z
N MET A 1 14.45 18.44 14.92
CA MET A 1 14.86 18.53 13.50
C MET A 1 16.38 18.39 13.47
N GLY A 2 16.94 17.61 12.54
CA GLY A 2 18.38 17.34 12.51
C GLY A 2 18.88 16.36 13.58
N LYS A 3 18.00 15.52 14.12
CA LYS A 3 18.39 14.41 15.00
C LYS A 3 18.67 13.18 14.14
N ASP A 4 19.71 12.46 14.48
CA ASP A 4 20.01 11.18 13.86
C ASP A 4 19.23 10.07 14.56
N ILE A 5 18.63 9.21 13.75
CA ILE A 5 17.92 8.02 14.17
C ILE A 5 18.59 6.80 13.55
N ASN A 6 18.70 5.73 14.34
CA ASN A 6 19.22 4.47 13.87
C ASN A 6 18.05 3.58 13.43
N ILE A 7 18.06 3.16 12.18
CA ILE A 7 17.14 2.16 11.64
C ILE A 7 17.95 0.97 11.18
N GLY A 8 17.89 -0.13 11.94
CA GLY A 8 18.82 -1.25 11.79
C GLY A 8 20.26 -0.77 12.00
N ASN A 9 21.13 -1.03 11.03
CA ASN A 9 22.54 -0.60 11.05
C ASN A 9 22.79 0.74 10.34
N ASN A 10 21.75 1.47 9.96
CA ASN A 10 21.87 2.72 9.21
C ASN A 10 21.50 3.92 10.05
N VAL A 11 22.36 4.94 10.03
CA VAL A 11 22.10 6.25 10.63
C VAL A 11 21.38 7.13 9.60
N LEU A 12 20.22 7.67 9.96
CA LEU A 12 19.39 8.53 9.12
C LEU A 12 19.07 9.84 9.86
N THR A 13 19.17 10.97 9.17
CA THR A 13 18.86 12.28 9.76
C THR A 13 17.41 12.67 9.50
N VAL A 14 16.71 13.11 10.55
CA VAL A 14 15.32 13.58 10.44
C VAL A 14 15.26 14.97 9.80
N ILE A 15 14.76 15.04 8.57
CA ILE A 15 14.60 16.27 7.79
C ILE A 15 13.29 17.03 8.06
N GLY A 16 12.30 16.38 8.69
CA GLY A 16 11.01 16.99 8.99
C GLY A 16 10.11 16.07 9.82
N VAL A 17 9.04 16.64 10.39
CA VAL A 17 8.01 15.90 11.13
C VAL A 17 6.65 16.33 10.58
N MET A 18 5.80 15.36 10.27
CA MET A 18 4.44 15.61 9.76
C MET A 18 3.51 16.03 10.90
N LYS A 19 2.42 16.74 10.57
CA LYS A 19 1.36 17.06 11.54
C LYS A 19 0.67 15.75 11.96
N SER A 20 0.46 15.57 13.26
CA SER A 20 -0.32 14.43 13.78
C SER A 20 -1.70 14.43 13.14
N LYS A 21 -2.12 13.25 12.67
CA LYS A 21 -3.46 13.01 12.13
C LYS A 21 -4.41 12.43 13.19
N GLY A 22 -3.88 12.04 14.36
CA GLY A 22 -4.62 11.30 15.37
C GLY A 22 -4.82 9.84 14.98
N THR A 23 -5.12 8.99 15.96
CA THR A 23 -5.40 7.57 15.75
C THR A 23 -6.66 7.40 14.89
N GLN A 24 -6.52 6.91 13.66
CA GLN A 24 -7.67 6.38 12.93
C GLN A 24 -7.93 4.96 13.42
N SER A 25 -9.20 4.54 13.55
CA SER A 25 -9.59 3.24 14.14
C SER A 25 -8.93 2.00 13.54
N PHE A 26 -8.30 2.11 12.36
CA PHE A 26 -7.62 1.01 11.67
C PHE A 26 -6.08 1.05 11.76
N GLY A 27 -5.49 1.99 12.50
CA GLY A 27 -4.04 2.02 12.72
C GLY A 27 -3.49 3.28 13.37
N ASN A 28 -2.32 3.14 14.00
CA ASN A 28 -1.60 4.26 14.60
C ASN A 28 -0.73 4.96 13.54
N ALA A 29 -1.34 5.91 12.82
CA ALA A 29 -0.64 6.71 11.79
C ALA A 29 0.50 7.58 12.36
N ASP A 30 0.52 7.81 13.68
CA ASP A 30 1.48 8.69 14.34
C ASP A 30 2.83 8.00 14.66
N SER A 31 2.93 6.67 14.46
CA SER A 31 4.17 5.90 14.68
C SER A 31 4.86 5.48 13.37
N THR A 32 4.63 6.20 12.26
CA THR A 32 5.18 5.86 10.94
C THR A 32 6.31 6.81 10.53
N VAL A 33 7.39 6.26 9.97
CA VAL A 33 8.52 7.02 9.42
C VAL A 33 8.48 6.94 7.89
N PHE A 34 8.60 8.09 7.22
CA PHE A 34 8.69 8.18 5.77
C PHE A 34 10.14 8.40 5.34
N ILE A 35 10.62 7.58 4.41
CA ILE A 35 11.97 7.63 3.86
C ILE A 35 11.85 7.59 2.34
N PRO A 36 12.66 8.37 1.59
CA PRO A 36 12.69 8.26 0.14
C PRO A 36 12.99 6.83 -0.31
N ILE A 37 12.25 6.35 -1.30
CA ILE A 37 12.36 4.97 -1.81
C ILE A 37 13.78 4.62 -2.27
N THR A 38 14.47 5.58 -2.90
CA THR A 38 15.85 5.41 -3.36
C THR A 38 16.81 5.16 -2.19
N SER A 39 16.67 5.92 -1.10
CA SER A 39 17.44 5.73 0.13
C SER A 39 17.13 4.40 0.81
N ALA A 40 15.85 4.01 0.86
CA ALA A 40 15.43 2.75 1.46
C ALA A 40 15.98 1.54 0.68
N GLN A 41 15.89 1.55 -0.65
CA GLN A 41 16.39 0.47 -1.51
C GLN A 41 17.92 0.34 -1.44
N GLN A 42 18.66 1.47 -1.43
CA GLN A 42 20.12 1.45 -1.42
C GLN A 42 20.73 1.16 -0.04
N ARG A 43 20.16 1.71 1.03
CA ARG A 43 20.77 1.68 2.37
C ARG A 43 20.11 0.70 3.33
N LEU A 44 18.80 0.50 3.26
CA LEU A 44 18.07 -0.31 4.25
C LEU A 44 17.86 -1.75 3.79
N PHE A 45 17.32 -1.94 2.58
CA PHE A 45 16.83 -3.24 2.15
C PHE A 45 17.75 -3.97 1.16
N GLY A 46 18.66 -3.24 0.49
CA GLY A 46 19.57 -3.83 -0.51
C GLY A 46 18.85 -4.48 -1.70
N THR A 47 17.56 -4.18 -1.90
CA THR A 47 16.74 -4.74 -2.96
C THR A 47 15.91 -3.65 -3.63
N LYS A 48 15.50 -3.90 -4.89
CA LYS A 48 14.64 -3.02 -5.68
C LYS A 48 13.16 -3.43 -5.64
N TYR A 49 12.81 -4.52 -4.95
CA TYR A 49 11.43 -4.98 -4.87
C TYR A 49 10.56 -4.01 -4.05
N LEU A 50 9.32 -3.84 -4.50
CA LEU A 50 8.31 -3.02 -3.85
C LEU A 50 7.27 -3.94 -3.21
N SER A 51 6.94 -3.70 -1.94
CA SER A 51 5.92 -4.48 -1.23
C SER A 51 4.49 -3.99 -1.53
N SER A 52 4.33 -2.71 -1.84
CA SER A 52 3.02 -2.11 -2.12
C SER A 52 3.17 -0.86 -2.97
N ILE A 53 2.19 -0.59 -3.84
CA ILE A 53 2.12 0.60 -4.67
C ILE A 53 0.76 1.24 -4.47
N GLY A 54 0.73 2.52 -4.08
CA GLY A 54 -0.50 3.30 -4.06
C GLY A 54 -0.74 3.94 -5.42
N VAL A 55 -1.89 3.65 -6.03
CA VAL A 55 -2.31 4.27 -7.30
C VAL A 55 -3.48 5.20 -7.01
N SER A 56 -3.43 6.42 -7.57
CA SER A 56 -4.52 7.39 -7.49
C SER A 56 -5.19 7.51 -8.85
N VAL A 57 -6.50 7.29 -8.87
CA VAL A 57 -7.34 7.38 -10.07
C VAL A 57 -8.15 8.66 -10.01
N THR A 58 -8.30 9.34 -11.15
CA THR A 58 -8.96 10.66 -11.24
C THR A 58 -10.45 10.59 -10.90
N THR A 59 -11.14 9.54 -11.35
CA THR A 59 -12.58 9.33 -11.12
C THR A 59 -12.85 7.90 -10.70
N THR A 60 -13.94 7.68 -9.96
CA THR A 60 -14.34 6.36 -9.47
C THR A 60 -14.73 5.40 -10.59
N GLU A 61 -15.29 5.93 -11.68
CA GLU A 61 -15.70 5.16 -12.87
C GLU A 61 -14.52 4.49 -13.58
N LEU A 62 -13.32 5.05 -13.43
CA LEU A 62 -12.10 4.52 -14.03
C LEU A 62 -11.40 3.47 -13.15
N ILE A 63 -11.90 3.19 -11.93
CA ILE A 63 -11.24 2.27 -11.01
C ILE A 63 -11.15 0.88 -11.62
N ASP A 64 -12.26 0.34 -12.13
CA ASP A 64 -12.30 -1.04 -12.63
C ASP A 64 -11.43 -1.20 -13.89
N SER A 65 -11.52 -0.27 -14.84
CA SER A 65 -10.66 -0.29 -16.03
C SER A 65 -9.18 -0.13 -15.68
N THR A 66 -8.86 0.74 -14.71
CA THR A 66 -7.48 0.92 -14.24
C THR A 66 -6.96 -0.33 -13.54
N LYS A 67 -7.80 -1.03 -12.77
CA LYS A 67 -7.43 -2.31 -12.14
C LYS A 67 -7.05 -3.35 -13.19
N GLU A 68 -7.85 -3.47 -14.25
CA GLU A 68 -7.61 -4.41 -15.35
C GLU A 68 -6.33 -4.07 -16.13
N GLU A 69 -6.09 -2.78 -16.42
CA GLU A 69 -4.84 -2.34 -17.06
C GLU A 69 -3.60 -2.62 -16.19
N ILE A 70 -3.70 -2.40 -14.87
CA ILE A 70 -2.61 -2.71 -13.94
C ILE A 70 -2.36 -4.22 -13.89
N ASP A 71 -3.40 -5.03 -13.85
CA ASP A 71 -3.29 -6.49 -13.85
C ASP A 71 -2.50 -6.98 -15.09
N GLN A 72 -2.95 -6.58 -16.28
CA GLN A 72 -2.28 -6.94 -17.53
C GLN A 72 -0.81 -6.48 -17.57
N LEU A 73 -0.55 -5.27 -17.09
CA LEU A 73 0.81 -4.73 -17.02
C LEU A 73 1.71 -5.55 -16.08
N LEU A 74 1.19 -5.93 -14.91
CA LEU A 74 1.92 -6.70 -13.91
C LEU A 74 2.16 -8.14 -14.38
N ARG A 75 1.15 -8.81 -14.95
CA ARG A 75 1.29 -10.14 -15.57
C ARG A 75 2.41 -10.17 -16.61
N LYS A 76 2.41 -9.18 -17.52
CA LYS A 76 3.45 -9.04 -18.54
C LYS A 76 4.84 -8.77 -17.94
N ARG A 77 4.93 -7.97 -16.87
CA ARG A 77 6.20 -7.63 -16.21
C ARG A 77 6.77 -8.81 -15.43
N PHE A 78 5.92 -9.59 -14.78
CA PHE A 78 6.32 -10.76 -13.99
C PHE A 78 6.41 -12.04 -14.83
N ASN A 79 6.06 -11.97 -16.12
CA ASN A 79 6.06 -13.10 -17.05
C ASN A 79 5.22 -14.28 -16.52
N ILE A 80 4.06 -13.96 -15.94
CA ILE A 80 3.08 -14.92 -15.42
C ILE A 80 2.26 -15.41 -16.63
N ALA A 81 2.22 -16.72 -16.84
CA ALA A 81 1.38 -17.32 -17.86
C ALA A 81 -0.10 -17.22 -17.48
N ASP A 82 -1.01 -17.31 -18.46
CA ASP A 82 -2.45 -17.17 -18.20
C ASP A 82 -3.00 -18.23 -17.23
N ASP A 83 -2.29 -19.34 -17.04
CA ASP A 83 -2.62 -20.47 -16.17
C ASP A 83 -1.86 -20.49 -14.82
N GLU A 84 -1.02 -19.49 -14.53
CA GLU A 84 -0.28 -19.39 -13.27
C GLU A 84 -0.96 -18.44 -12.27
N ASP A 85 -0.90 -18.83 -11.00
CA ASP A 85 -1.39 -18.01 -9.89
C ASP A 85 -0.59 -16.70 -9.76
N GLU A 86 -1.31 -15.61 -9.51
CA GLU A 86 -0.74 -14.28 -9.35
C GLU A 86 -0.03 -14.15 -7.99
N ASN A 87 1.20 -13.63 -7.99
CA ASN A 87 1.94 -13.30 -6.76
C ASN A 87 1.72 -11.84 -6.30
N PHE A 88 0.64 -11.19 -6.73
CA PHE A 88 0.27 -9.82 -6.34
C PHE A 88 -1.21 -9.71 -6.04
N THR A 89 -1.62 -8.61 -5.40
CA THR A 89 -3.04 -8.34 -5.09
C THR A 89 -3.36 -6.89 -5.40
N ILE A 90 -4.43 -6.66 -6.16
CA ILE A 90 -4.93 -5.32 -6.49
C ILE A 90 -6.21 -5.09 -5.69
N ALA A 91 -6.11 -4.32 -4.61
CA ALA A 91 -7.25 -3.96 -3.77
C ALA A 91 -7.56 -2.46 -3.92
N SER A 92 -8.84 -2.13 -4.12
CA SER A 92 -9.33 -0.75 -4.05
C SER A 92 -10.03 -0.47 -2.72
N GLN A 93 -10.14 0.80 -2.34
CA GLN A 93 -10.92 1.19 -1.16
C GLN A 93 -12.41 0.82 -1.29
N ALA A 94 -12.94 0.76 -2.51
CA ALA A 94 -14.32 0.34 -2.77
C ALA A 94 -14.52 -1.14 -2.42
N ASP A 95 -13.54 -2.00 -2.75
CA ASP A 95 -13.59 -3.44 -2.45
C ASP A 95 -13.61 -3.72 -0.94
N ALA A 96 -12.91 -2.90 -0.15
CA ALA A 96 -12.94 -3.01 1.31
C ALA A 96 -14.32 -2.64 1.87
N ILE A 97 -14.95 -1.59 1.35
CA ILE A 97 -16.28 -1.13 1.79
C ILE A 97 -17.37 -2.14 1.41
N SER A 98 -17.30 -2.71 0.20
CA SER A 98 -18.26 -3.73 -0.25
C SER A 98 -18.16 -4.99 0.61
N THR A 99 -16.94 -5.47 0.88
CA THR A 99 -16.71 -6.65 1.74
C THR A 99 -17.26 -6.46 3.16
N ILE A 100 -17.05 -5.28 3.76
CA ILE A 100 -17.60 -4.97 5.09
C ILE A 100 -19.14 -4.89 5.04
N SER A 101 -19.70 -4.33 3.96
CA SER A 101 -21.14 -4.21 3.77
C SER A 101 -21.81 -5.58 3.64
N GLU A 102 -21.16 -6.50 2.92
CA GLU A 102 -21.62 -7.88 2.75
C GLU A 102 -21.63 -8.64 4.08
N ILE A 103 -20.52 -8.59 4.83
CA ILE A 103 -20.43 -9.20 6.18
C ILE A 103 -21.51 -8.63 7.11
N THR A 104 -21.72 -7.31 7.07
CA THR A 104 -22.73 -6.64 7.90
C THR A 104 -24.15 -7.05 7.49
N GLY A 105 -24.41 -7.23 6.19
CA GLY A 105 -25.68 -7.71 5.66
C GLY A 105 -25.97 -9.14 6.10
N THR A 106 -24.98 -10.03 6.03
CA THR A 106 -25.08 -11.40 6.53
C THR A 106 -25.34 -11.44 8.04
N MET A 107 -24.61 -10.65 8.85
CA MET A 107 -24.86 -10.54 10.29
C MET A 107 -26.28 -10.06 10.62
N LYS A 108 -26.81 -9.10 9.85
CA LYS A 108 -28.20 -8.62 10.00
C LYS A 108 -29.26 -9.65 9.62
N LEU A 109 -28.95 -10.59 8.74
CA LEU A 109 -29.87 -11.70 8.39
C LEU A 109 -29.97 -12.76 9.50
N PHE A 110 -28.98 -12.81 10.39
CA PHE A 110 -28.95 -13.72 11.54
C PHE A 110 -29.47 -13.10 12.86
N LEU A 111 -29.86 -11.82 12.85
CA LEU A 111 -30.48 -11.07 13.96
C LEU A 111 -31.97 -10.87 13.71
#